data_AF-A0A1H8IS21-F1
#
_entry.id   AF-A0A1H8IS21-F1
#
_cell.length_a   1.000
_cell.length_b   1.000
_cell.length_c   1.000
_cell.angle_alpha   90.00
_cell.angle_beta   90.00
_cell.angle_gamma   90.00
#
_symmetry.space_group_name_H-M   'P 1'
#
loop_
_entity.id
_entity.type
_entity.pdbx_description
1 polymer ?
#
loop_
_entity_poly.entity_id
_entity_poly.type
_entity_poly.pdbx_seq_one_letter_code
_entity_poly.pdbx_strand_id
1 'polypeptide(L)'
;MASDPIGVLPAFLDRRRHALPGDLAWDGVEDFEQWADVLRRRWLAGLPPCADAAEAVVDGQDITLRFATGAESSGRFVLPDGPGPHPAVLLCHDHGGQFDIGWRKLADDLLSADSRARFYDGIALIDACRAAGFAVLCVDALGWGGRQTGGYGGQQALAANAMGLGWSLAGIVAAEDVQAARWLA
;
A
#
# COMPACT_ATOMS: atom_id res chain seq x y z
N MET A 1 -17.05 28.53 7.59
CA MET A 1 -16.11 27.95 8.56
C MET A 1 -16.38 26.46 8.60
N ALA A 2 -15.57 25.67 7.89
CA ALA A 2 -15.70 24.22 7.94
C ALA A 2 -15.23 23.74 9.32
N SER A 3 -16.13 23.12 10.07
CA SER A 3 -15.80 22.45 11.32
C SER A 3 -14.88 21.28 11.01
N ASP A 4 -13.66 21.34 11.53
CA ASP A 4 -12.66 20.28 11.42
C ASP A 4 -13.23 18.97 11.99
N PRO A 5 -13.42 17.90 11.19
CA PRO A 5 -14.05 16.66 11.63
C PRO A 5 -13.13 15.79 12.48
N ILE A 6 -11.88 16.21 12.70
CA ILE A 6 -10.99 15.61 13.70
C ILE A 6 -11.48 16.12 15.06
N GLY A 7 -12.30 15.31 15.74
CA GLY A 7 -12.80 15.63 17.09
C GLY A 7 -11.69 16.19 17.97
N VAL A 8 -12.00 17.25 18.73
CA VAL A 8 -11.05 17.94 19.60
C VAL A 8 -10.37 16.91 20.50
N LEU A 9 -9.06 16.70 20.28
CA LEU A 9 -8.29 15.81 21.14
C LEU A 9 -8.35 16.33 22.58
N PRO A 10 -8.37 15.43 23.59
CA PRO A 10 -8.09 15.83 24.95
C PRO A 10 -6.80 16.67 25.01
N ALA A 11 -6.81 17.77 25.76
CA ALA A 11 -5.75 18.78 25.72
C ALA A 11 -4.33 18.21 25.95
N PHE A 12 -4.20 17.11 26.71
CA PHE A 12 -2.91 16.46 26.92
C PHE A 12 -2.38 15.74 25.67
N LEU A 13 -3.25 15.14 24.84
CA LEU A 13 -2.86 14.53 23.57
C LEU A 13 -2.54 15.59 22.53
N ASP A 14 -3.26 16.71 22.54
CA ASP A 14 -2.93 17.84 21.66
C ASP A 14 -1.55 18.44 22.01
N ARG A 15 -1.23 18.62 23.30
CA ARG A 15 0.14 18.97 23.72
C ARG A 15 1.16 17.94 23.27
N ARG A 16 0.85 16.64 23.40
CA ARG A 16 1.76 15.57 22.95
C ARG A 16 2.04 15.64 21.46
N ARG A 17 1.02 15.90 20.63
CA ARG A 17 1.16 16.08 19.17
C ARG A 17 2.22 17.13 18.83
N HIS A 18 2.20 18.27 19.52
CA HIS A 18 3.15 19.36 19.31
C HIS A 18 4.53 19.12 19.96
N ALA A 19 4.63 18.17 20.89
CA ALA A 19 5.86 17.80 21.58
C ALA A 19 6.51 16.51 21.04
N LEU A 20 6.11 16.04 19.85
CA LEU A 20 6.77 14.90 19.21
C LEU A 20 8.19 15.32 18.80
N PRO A 21 9.23 14.61 19.28
CA PRO A 21 10.59 14.93 18.90
C PRO A 21 10.79 14.50 17.44
N GLY A 22 11.07 15.46 16.56
CA GLY A 22 11.29 15.26 15.12
C GLY A 22 12.69 14.72 14.84
N ASP A 23 13.18 13.76 15.63
CA ASP A 23 14.59 13.35 15.68
C ASP A 23 15.12 12.72 14.39
N LEU A 24 14.23 12.40 13.44
CA LEU A 24 14.58 11.88 12.11
C LEU A 24 14.09 12.82 10.99
N ALA A 25 13.64 14.03 11.33
CA ALA A 25 13.29 15.03 10.32
C ALA A 25 14.56 15.43 9.55
N TRP A 26 14.42 15.58 8.24
CA TRP A 26 15.48 16.12 7.42
C TRP A 26 15.71 17.60 7.77
N ASP A 27 16.94 17.96 8.15
CA ASP A 27 17.29 19.32 8.56
C ASP A 27 17.99 20.13 7.45
N GLY A 28 18.38 19.49 6.35
CA GLY A 28 19.06 20.11 5.21
C GLY A 28 20.55 20.38 5.42
N VAL A 29 21.12 20.00 6.58
CA VAL A 29 22.51 20.26 6.94
C VAL A 29 23.31 18.95 7.07
N GLU A 30 22.66 17.88 7.53
CA GLU A 30 23.28 16.55 7.57
C GLU A 30 23.64 16.01 6.17
N ASP A 31 24.50 15.00 6.11
CA ASP A 31 24.71 14.25 4.88
C ASP A 31 23.44 13.47 4.51
N PHE A 32 22.93 13.67 3.30
CA PHE A 32 21.65 13.10 2.88
C PHE A 32 21.68 11.57 2.82
N GLU A 33 22.77 10.97 2.34
CA GLU A 33 22.87 9.51 2.22
C GLU A 33 22.89 8.87 3.61
N GLN A 34 23.67 9.46 4.53
CA GLN A 34 23.74 9.03 5.92
C GLN A 34 22.37 9.15 6.61
N TRP A 35 21.68 10.29 6.48
CA TRP A 35 20.35 10.51 7.03
C TRP A 35 19.34 9.50 6.47
N ALA A 36 19.31 9.33 5.14
CA ALA A 36 18.38 8.43 4.46
C ALA A 36 18.60 6.97 4.90
N ASP A 37 19.85 6.55 5.08
CA ASP A 37 20.19 5.23 5.57
C ASP A 37 19.76 5.00 7.02
N VAL A 38 19.95 5.99 7.91
CA VAL A 38 19.47 5.91 9.29
C VAL A 38 17.94 5.81 9.34
N LEU A 39 17.24 6.68 8.59
CA LEU A 39 15.79 6.67 8.50
C LEU A 39 15.28 5.33 7.97
N ARG A 40 15.83 4.85 6.85
CA ARG A 40 15.42 3.59 6.21
C ARG A 40 15.59 2.40 7.16
N ARG A 41 16.74 2.29 7.85
CA ARG A 41 16.96 1.22 8.84
C ARG A 41 15.96 1.27 9.99
N ARG A 42 15.71 2.46 10.54
CA ARG A 42 14.74 2.67 11.64
C ARG A 42 13.32 2.32 11.21
N TRP A 43 12.93 2.74 10.01
CA TRP A 43 11.61 2.48 9.45
C TRP A 43 11.40 0.98 9.20
N LEU A 44 12.34 0.31 8.50
CA LEU A 44 12.27 -1.14 8.25
C LEU A 44 12.23 -1.96 9.55
N ALA A 45 12.97 -1.55 10.58
CA ALA A 45 12.95 -2.21 11.89
C ALA A 45 11.60 -2.07 12.62
N GLY A 46 10.77 -1.10 12.24
CA GLY A 46 9.43 -0.90 12.80
C GLY A 46 8.31 -1.60 12.04
N LEU A 47 8.61 -2.24 10.91
CA LEU A 47 7.64 -2.98 10.11
C LEU A 47 7.55 -4.45 10.54
N PRO A 48 6.45 -5.15 10.21
CA PRO A 48 6.41 -6.61 10.19
C PRO A 48 7.55 -7.20 9.32
N PRO A 49 7.89 -8.50 9.50
CA PRO A 49 8.90 -9.17 8.70
C PRO A 49 8.69 -8.94 7.20
N CYS A 50 9.69 -8.32 6.56
CA CYS A 50 9.70 -7.99 5.15
C CYS A 50 11.16 -7.85 4.69
N ALA A 51 12.00 -8.85 4.96
CA ALA A 51 13.41 -8.83 4.52
C ALA A 51 13.58 -9.44 3.11
N ASP A 52 12.73 -10.40 2.76
CA ASP A 52 12.77 -11.14 1.51
C ASP A 52 11.70 -10.66 0.52
N ALA A 53 11.64 -11.28 -0.66
CA ALA A 53 10.52 -11.14 -1.58
C ALA A 53 9.33 -11.99 -1.11
N ALA A 54 8.12 -11.63 -1.53
CA ALA A 54 6.96 -12.50 -1.33
C ALA A 54 7.13 -13.81 -2.13
N GLU A 55 6.59 -14.91 -1.60
CA GLU A 55 6.34 -16.10 -2.42
C GLU A 55 5.17 -15.82 -3.36
N ALA A 56 5.22 -16.31 -4.59
CA ALA A 56 4.18 -16.05 -5.58
C ALA A 56 3.75 -17.30 -6.34
N VAL A 57 2.45 -17.38 -6.62
CA VAL A 57 1.86 -18.30 -7.60
C VAL A 57 1.19 -17.46 -8.67
N VAL A 58 1.59 -17.65 -9.92
CA VAL A 58 1.03 -16.95 -11.09
C VAL A 58 0.26 -17.96 -11.94
N ASP A 59 -0.99 -17.63 -12.26
CA ASP A 59 -1.84 -18.39 -13.17
C ASP A 59 -2.41 -17.45 -14.24
N GLY A 60 -1.82 -17.49 -15.44
CA GLY A 60 -2.09 -16.51 -16.48
C GLY A 60 -1.72 -15.09 -16.02
N GLN A 61 -2.74 -14.24 -15.83
CA GLN A 61 -2.59 -12.88 -15.33
C GLN A 61 -2.96 -12.73 -13.85
N ASP A 62 -3.52 -13.78 -13.24
CA ASP A 62 -3.81 -13.81 -11.81
C ASP A 62 -2.53 -14.13 -11.03
N ILE A 63 -2.36 -13.46 -9.89
CA ILE A 63 -1.25 -13.71 -8.98
C ILE A 63 -1.77 -13.77 -7.55
N THR A 64 -1.23 -14.71 -6.78
CA THR A 64 -1.35 -14.75 -5.33
C THR A 64 0.03 -14.64 -4.72
N LEU A 65 0.20 -13.65 -3.84
CA LEU A 65 1.39 -13.45 -3.04
C LEU A 65 1.17 -13.99 -1.63
N ARG A 66 2.19 -14.66 -1.08
CA ARG A 66 2.28 -15.02 0.34
C ARG A 66 3.46 -14.29 0.96
N PHE A 67 3.17 -13.56 2.03
CA PHE A 67 4.13 -12.72 2.74
C PHE A 67 4.77 -13.48 3.90
N ALA A 68 5.90 -12.98 4.41
CA ALA A 68 6.61 -13.56 5.55
C ALA A 68 5.79 -13.60 6.85
N THR A 69 4.71 -12.82 6.94
CA THR A 69 3.73 -12.89 8.04
C THR A 69 2.79 -14.09 7.93
N GLY A 70 2.80 -14.82 6.82
CA GLY A 70 1.83 -15.86 6.47
C GLY A 70 0.54 -15.32 5.86
N ALA A 71 0.38 -14.00 5.75
CA ALA A 71 -0.75 -13.39 5.06
C ALA A 71 -0.65 -13.62 3.54
N GLU A 72 -1.82 -13.68 2.89
CA GLU A 72 -1.91 -13.80 1.44
C GLU A 72 -2.68 -12.61 0.85
N SER A 73 -2.32 -12.23 -0.38
CA SER A 73 -3.05 -11.27 -1.19
C SER A 73 -3.11 -11.72 -2.65
N SER A 74 -4.22 -11.43 -3.32
CA SER A 74 -4.41 -11.73 -4.72
C SER A 74 -4.50 -10.45 -5.55
N GLY A 75 -4.18 -10.58 -6.83
CA GLY A 75 -4.10 -9.44 -7.73
C GLY A 75 -3.89 -9.81 -9.18
N ARG A 76 -3.38 -8.83 -9.92
CA ARG A 76 -2.95 -8.98 -11.31
C ARG A 76 -1.45 -8.80 -11.45
N PHE A 77 -0.86 -9.68 -12.24
CA PHE A 77 0.46 -9.51 -12.83
C PHE A 77 0.33 -9.59 -14.34
N VAL A 78 0.64 -8.49 -15.03
CA VAL A 78 0.55 -8.43 -16.50
C VAL A 78 1.87 -8.02 -17.11
N LEU A 79 2.23 -8.71 -18.19
CA LEU A 79 3.41 -8.38 -18.99
C LEU A 79 3.01 -7.55 -20.23
N PRO A 80 3.85 -6.60 -20.63
CA PRO A 80 3.67 -5.91 -21.90
C PRO A 80 4.03 -6.86 -23.06
N ASP A 81 3.65 -6.47 -24.27
CA ASP A 81 3.99 -7.26 -25.44
C ASP A 81 5.49 -7.13 -25.79
N GLY A 82 6.08 -8.19 -26.34
CA GLY A 82 7.48 -8.23 -26.77
C GLY A 82 8.42 -8.95 -25.81
N PRO A 83 9.70 -9.12 -26.18
CA PRO A 83 10.68 -9.80 -25.34
C PRO A 83 11.14 -8.91 -24.18
N GLY A 84 11.39 -9.52 -23.02
CA GLY A 84 11.96 -8.86 -21.84
C GLY A 84 13.49 -8.73 -21.87
N PRO A 85 14.11 -8.21 -20.77
CA PRO A 85 13.46 -7.79 -19.52
C PRO A 85 12.64 -6.51 -19.69
N HIS A 86 11.56 -6.39 -18.92
CA HIS A 86 10.68 -5.22 -18.93
C HIS A 86 10.98 -4.34 -17.72
N PRO A 87 10.94 -3.00 -17.85
CA PRO A 87 10.81 -2.15 -16.68
C PRO A 87 9.51 -2.53 -15.95
N ALA A 88 9.51 -2.49 -14.63
CA ALA A 88 8.38 -2.95 -13.85
C ALA A 88 7.81 -1.85 -12.94
N VAL A 89 6.50 -1.90 -12.70
CA VAL A 89 5.78 -0.99 -11.81
C VAL A 89 4.86 -1.78 -10.87
N LEU A 90 5.00 -1.51 -9.57
CA LEU A 90 4.03 -1.92 -8.56
C LEU A 90 2.99 -0.79 -8.43
N LEU A 91 1.74 -1.09 -8.72
CA LEU A 91 0.63 -0.17 -8.55
C LEU A 91 -0.08 -0.41 -7.21
N CYS A 92 -0.21 0.64 -6.40
CA CYS A 92 -0.98 0.64 -5.17
C CYS A 92 -2.31 1.36 -5.40
N HIS A 93 -3.43 0.69 -5.14
CA HIS A 93 -4.75 1.31 -5.27
C HIS A 93 -5.05 2.25 -4.09
N ASP A 94 -5.91 3.23 -4.32
CA ASP A 94 -6.35 4.22 -3.35
C ASP A 94 -7.30 3.65 -2.29
N HIS A 95 -7.57 4.48 -1.27
CA HIS A 95 -8.56 4.21 -0.24
C HIS A 95 -9.99 4.28 -0.80
N GLY A 96 -10.36 5.41 -1.41
CA GLY A 96 -11.53 5.63 -2.28
C GLY A 96 -12.92 5.42 -1.68
N GLY A 97 -13.02 4.93 -0.44
CA GLY A 97 -14.30 4.57 0.21
C GLY A 97 -15.02 3.36 -0.40
N GLN A 98 -14.52 2.80 -1.50
CA GLN A 98 -14.99 1.55 -2.08
C GLN A 98 -14.03 0.43 -1.66
N PHE A 99 -14.50 -0.47 -0.79
CA PHE A 99 -13.66 -1.47 -0.12
C PHE A 99 -13.67 -2.83 -0.80
N ASP A 100 -14.70 -3.14 -1.59
CA ASP A 100 -15.01 -4.49 -2.08
C ASP A 100 -14.25 -4.90 -3.35
N ILE A 101 -13.63 -3.94 -4.06
CA ILE A 101 -13.03 -4.22 -5.38
C ILE A 101 -11.49 -4.16 -5.43
N GLY A 102 -10.83 -3.58 -4.42
CA GLY A 102 -9.37 -3.62 -4.26
C GLY A 102 -8.56 -3.27 -5.51
N TRP A 103 -7.67 -4.15 -5.97
CA TRP A 103 -6.83 -3.93 -7.17
C TRP A 103 -7.65 -3.62 -8.42
N ARG A 104 -8.90 -4.11 -8.52
CA ARG A 104 -9.78 -3.89 -9.69
C ARG A 104 -10.10 -2.43 -9.90
N LYS A 105 -9.91 -1.56 -8.89
CA LYS A 105 -9.98 -0.09 -9.05
C LYS A 105 -9.06 0.43 -10.16
N LEU A 106 -7.97 -0.27 -10.44
CA LEU A 106 -6.97 0.12 -11.43
C LEU A 106 -7.13 -0.62 -12.78
N ALA A 107 -8.13 -1.49 -12.91
CA ALA A 107 -8.37 -2.31 -14.08
C ALA A 107 -9.50 -1.74 -14.94
N ASP A 108 -9.59 -2.17 -16.21
CA ASP A 108 -10.79 -1.92 -17.01
C ASP A 108 -11.94 -2.86 -16.60
N ASP A 109 -12.55 -2.53 -15.46
CA ASP A 109 -13.63 -3.31 -14.86
C ASP A 109 -14.90 -2.45 -14.71
N LEU A 110 -16.08 -3.02 -14.97
CA LEU A 110 -17.36 -2.31 -14.81
C LEU A 110 -17.58 -1.84 -13.37
N LEU A 111 -17.17 -2.61 -12.37
CA LEU A 111 -17.32 -2.23 -10.96
C LEU A 111 -16.41 -1.07 -10.55
N SER A 112 -15.38 -0.79 -11.34
CA SER A 112 -14.41 0.26 -11.08
C SER A 112 -14.74 1.58 -11.78
N ALA A 113 -15.73 1.62 -12.68
CA ALA A 113 -16.00 2.78 -13.53
C ALA A 113 -16.15 4.09 -12.74
N ASP A 114 -16.95 4.06 -11.67
CA ASP A 114 -17.19 5.24 -10.82
C ASP A 114 -15.93 5.65 -10.04
N SER A 115 -15.22 4.69 -9.44
CA SER A 115 -13.97 4.97 -8.71
C SER A 115 -12.85 5.46 -9.63
N ARG A 116 -12.72 4.88 -10.83
CA ARG A 116 -11.80 5.33 -11.88
C ARG A 116 -12.11 6.76 -12.30
N ALA A 117 -13.36 7.06 -12.59
CA ALA A 117 -13.76 8.42 -12.98
C ALA A 117 -13.46 9.46 -11.89
N ARG A 118 -13.58 9.07 -10.60
CA ARG A 118 -13.37 9.98 -9.46
C ARG A 118 -11.91 10.16 -9.06
N PHE A 119 -11.10 9.12 -9.15
CA PHE A 119 -9.77 9.09 -8.53
C PHE A 119 -8.62 8.82 -9.50
N TYR A 120 -8.92 8.46 -10.75
CA TYR A 120 -7.92 8.05 -11.75
C TYR A 120 -8.22 8.62 -13.15
N ASP A 121 -9.00 9.70 -13.25
CA ASP A 121 -9.38 10.34 -14.52
C ASP A 121 -10.04 9.38 -15.54
N GLY A 122 -10.70 8.32 -15.05
CA GLY A 122 -11.29 7.26 -15.88
C GLY A 122 -10.29 6.23 -16.43
N ILE A 123 -9.00 6.38 -16.13
CA ILE A 123 -7.92 5.56 -16.70
C ILE A 123 -7.85 4.20 -15.99
N ALA A 124 -7.82 3.12 -16.77
CA ALA A 124 -7.42 1.79 -16.31
C ALA A 124 -5.88 1.73 -16.24
N LEU A 125 -5.32 2.08 -15.07
CA LEU A 125 -3.87 2.21 -14.90
C LEU A 125 -3.09 0.91 -15.20
N ILE A 126 -3.66 -0.27 -14.94
CA ILE A 126 -3.02 -1.54 -15.27
C ILE A 126 -2.76 -1.64 -16.77
N ASP A 127 -3.79 -1.37 -17.59
CA ASP A 127 -3.67 -1.46 -19.05
C ASP A 127 -2.84 -0.31 -19.61
N ALA A 128 -2.95 0.89 -19.05
CA ALA A 128 -2.14 2.04 -19.46
C ALA A 128 -0.65 1.80 -19.24
N CYS A 129 -0.25 1.29 -18.07
CA CYS A 129 1.15 0.94 -17.78
C CYS A 129 1.63 -0.23 -18.65
N ARG A 130 0.80 -1.27 -18.84
CA ARG A 130 1.13 -2.38 -19.75
C ARG A 130 1.37 -1.87 -21.18
N ALA A 131 0.48 -1.03 -21.70
CA ALA A 131 0.60 -0.45 -23.04
C ALA A 131 1.83 0.46 -23.18
N ALA A 132 2.27 1.08 -22.08
CA ALA A 132 3.50 1.87 -22.02
C ALA A 132 4.79 1.01 -21.92
N GLY A 133 4.68 -0.32 -21.91
CA GLY A 133 5.83 -1.23 -21.93
C GLY A 133 6.31 -1.69 -20.55
N PHE A 134 5.49 -1.52 -19.51
CA PHE A 134 5.83 -1.98 -18.15
C PHE A 134 5.25 -3.35 -17.83
N ALA A 135 6.02 -4.18 -17.12
CA ALA A 135 5.44 -5.26 -16.32
C ALA A 135 4.72 -4.65 -15.12
N VAL A 136 3.47 -5.04 -14.89
CA VAL A 136 2.62 -4.39 -13.89
C VAL A 136 2.18 -5.42 -12.86
N LEU A 137 2.42 -5.12 -11.58
CA LEU A 137 1.85 -5.85 -10.45
C LEU A 137 0.88 -4.94 -9.70
N CYS A 138 -0.31 -5.45 -9.38
CA CYS A 138 -1.25 -4.79 -8.49
C CYS A 138 -1.99 -5.84 -7.66
N VAL A 139 -1.90 -5.76 -6.34
CA VAL A 139 -2.52 -6.69 -5.39
C VAL A 139 -3.40 -5.95 -4.40
N ASP A 140 -4.30 -6.66 -3.74
CA ASP A 140 -5.16 -6.06 -2.70
C ASP A 140 -4.35 -5.63 -1.47
N ALA A 141 -4.48 -4.36 -1.10
CA ALA A 141 -4.06 -3.89 0.21
C ALA A 141 -4.95 -4.49 1.31
N LEU A 142 -4.38 -4.76 2.49
CA LEU A 142 -5.15 -5.28 3.62
C LEU A 142 -6.29 -4.32 3.98
N GLY A 143 -7.54 -4.84 3.99
CA GLY A 143 -8.74 -4.03 4.20
C GLY A 143 -9.52 -3.71 2.93
N TRP A 144 -9.06 -4.15 1.75
CA TRP A 144 -9.76 -4.00 0.47
C TRP A 144 -9.83 -5.31 -0.33
N GLY A 145 -10.70 -5.34 -1.33
CA GLY A 145 -10.88 -6.45 -2.26
C GLY A 145 -11.23 -7.74 -1.52
N GLY A 146 -10.51 -8.81 -1.82
CA GLY A 146 -10.65 -10.10 -1.14
C GLY A 146 -10.28 -10.07 0.34
N ARG A 147 -9.65 -8.97 0.81
CA ARG A 147 -9.13 -8.77 2.17
C ARG A 147 -9.90 -7.69 2.95
N GLN A 148 -11.10 -7.30 2.48
CA GLN A 148 -11.91 -6.29 3.14
C GLN A 148 -12.51 -6.76 4.46
N THR A 149 -12.65 -5.85 5.43
CA THR A 149 -13.04 -6.19 6.81
C THR A 149 -14.36 -5.58 7.26
N GLY A 150 -15.23 -5.14 6.34
CA GLY A 150 -16.52 -4.53 6.64
C GLY A 150 -16.53 -3.00 6.54
N GLY A 151 -15.87 -2.46 5.51
CA GLY A 151 -15.83 -1.03 5.24
C GLY A 151 -15.13 -0.22 6.33
N TYR A 152 -15.56 1.04 6.53
CA TYR A 152 -14.91 1.96 7.47
C TYR A 152 -14.82 1.43 8.90
N GLY A 153 -15.93 0.92 9.46
CA GLY A 153 -15.95 0.40 10.83
C GLY A 153 -15.06 -0.84 10.99
N GLY A 154 -15.10 -1.72 10.00
CA GLY A 154 -14.23 -2.90 9.90
C GLY A 154 -12.75 -2.56 9.85
N GLN A 155 -12.38 -1.60 9.01
CA GLN A 155 -11.00 -1.13 8.88
C GLN A 155 -10.51 -0.47 10.16
N GLN A 156 -11.35 0.34 10.82
CA GLN A 156 -10.99 0.94 12.10
C GLN A 156 -10.76 -0.13 13.18
N ALA A 157 -11.63 -1.13 13.25
CA ALA A 157 -11.46 -2.26 14.17
C ALA A 157 -10.19 -3.05 13.86
N LEU A 158 -9.90 -3.32 12.59
CA LEU A 158 -8.66 -3.98 12.15
C LEU A 158 -7.42 -3.17 12.58
N ALA A 159 -7.40 -1.86 12.33
CA ALA A 159 -6.28 -1.01 12.71
C ALA A 159 -6.06 -0.96 14.23
N ALA A 160 -7.15 -0.90 15.02
CA ALA A 160 -7.07 -0.94 16.47
C ALA A 160 -6.51 -2.28 16.98
N ASN A 161 -6.96 -3.40 16.41
CA ASN A 161 -6.45 -4.72 16.77
C ASN A 161 -4.98 -4.89 16.39
N ALA A 162 -4.57 -4.44 15.20
CA ALA A 162 -3.17 -4.47 14.79
C ALA A 162 -2.29 -3.70 15.81
N MET A 163 -2.71 -2.50 16.20
CA MET A 163 -2.00 -1.70 17.21
C MET A 163 -1.93 -2.38 18.56
N GLY A 164 -3.00 -3.06 18.99
CA GLY A 164 -3.00 -3.88 20.20
C GLY A 164 -2.03 -5.07 20.15
N LEU A 165 -1.69 -5.54 18.95
CA LEU A 165 -0.73 -6.62 18.69
C LEU A 165 0.69 -6.12 18.36
N GLY A 166 0.93 -4.81 18.44
CA GLY A 166 2.26 -4.23 18.25
C GLY A 166 2.61 -3.85 16.80
N TRP A 167 1.67 -3.96 15.85
CA TRP A 167 1.84 -3.48 14.48
C TRP A 167 0.84 -2.36 14.16
N SER A 168 1.03 -1.65 13.05
CA SER A 168 -0.01 -0.74 12.56
C SER A 168 -0.58 -1.29 11.24
N LEU A 169 -1.82 -0.95 10.90
CA LEU A 169 -2.39 -1.30 9.59
C LEU A 169 -1.50 -0.79 8.46
N ALA A 170 -1.02 0.45 8.56
CA ALA A 170 -0.10 1.04 7.59
C ALA A 170 1.25 0.29 7.54
N GLY A 171 1.78 -0.16 8.69
CA GLY A 171 3.01 -0.94 8.75
C GLY A 171 2.86 -2.32 8.10
N ILE A 172 1.71 -2.98 8.28
CA ILE A 172 1.41 -4.25 7.62
C ILE A 172 1.36 -4.08 6.11
N VAL A 173 0.57 -3.11 5.62
CA VAL A 173 0.47 -2.83 4.18
C VAL A 173 1.85 -2.49 3.59
N ALA A 174 2.64 -1.63 4.26
CA ALA A 174 3.98 -1.27 3.79
C ALA A 174 4.96 -2.46 3.74
N ALA A 175 4.91 -3.37 4.73
CA ALA A 175 5.73 -4.58 4.72
C ALA A 175 5.37 -5.53 3.58
N GLU A 176 4.09 -5.63 3.24
CA GLU A 176 3.60 -6.40 2.11
C GLU A 176 4.01 -5.76 0.78
N ASP A 177 3.89 -4.44 0.64
CA ASP A 177 4.32 -3.69 -0.55
C ASP A 177 5.84 -3.80 -0.79
N VAL A 178 6.66 -3.76 0.27
CA VAL A 178 8.12 -4.00 0.17
C VAL A 178 8.42 -5.39 -0.39
N GLN A 179 7.70 -6.42 0.08
CA GLN A 179 7.88 -7.79 -0.38
C GLN A 179 7.40 -7.99 -1.82
N ALA A 180 6.28 -7.36 -2.20
CA ALA A 180 5.76 -7.36 -3.56
C ALA A 180 6.73 -6.64 -4.53
N ALA A 181 7.27 -5.49 -4.13
CA ALA A 181 8.25 -4.74 -4.92
C ALA A 181 9.54 -5.55 -5.14
N ARG A 182 10.00 -6.29 -4.13
CA ARG A 182 11.17 -7.18 -4.28
C ARG A 182 10.90 -8.40 -5.14
N TRP A 183 9.70 -8.96 -5.10
CA TRP A 183 9.34 -10.04 -6.02
C TRP A 183 9.32 -9.57 -7.48
N LEU A 184 8.96 -8.30 -7.69
CA LEU A 184 8.86 -7.69 -9.01
C LEU A 184 10.22 -7.26 -9.62
N ALA A 185 11.25 -7.04 -8.79
CA ALA A 185 12.57 -6.53 -9.18
C ALA A 185 13.54 -7.65 -9.60
#